data_AF-A0A259CXJ7-F1
#
_entry.id   AF-A0A259CXJ7-F1
#
_cell.length_a   1.000
_cell.length_b   1.000
_cell.length_c   1.000
_cell.angle_alpha   90.00
_cell.angle_beta   90.00
_cell.angle_gamma   90.00
#
_symmetry.space_group_name_H-M   'P 1'
#
loop_
_entity.id
_entity.type
_entity.pdbx_description
1 polymer ?
#
loop_
_entity_poly.entity_id
_entity_poly.type
_entity_poly.pdbx_seq_one_letter_code
_entity_poly.pdbx_strand_id
1 'polypeptide(L)' 'GEGVERTFQTYSPLIASIEVKRRGDVRRAKLYYLRDRSGKSARIKEKLPARKVKAVAETAAE' A
#
# COMPACT_ATOMS: atom_id res chain seq x y z
N GLY A 1 -15.71 10.36 13.44
CA GLY A 1 -15.03 10.74 12.18
C GLY A 1 -15.67 9.95 11.06
N GLU A 2 -15.97 10.58 9.94
CA GLU A 2 -16.65 9.96 8.79
C GLU A 2 -15.62 9.46 7.78
N GLY A 3 -15.88 8.29 7.17
CA GLY A 3 -15.03 7.71 6.13
C GLY A 3 -15.36 8.32 4.77
N VAL A 4 -14.35 8.80 4.04
CA VAL A 4 -14.51 9.40 2.71
C VAL A 4 -13.71 8.62 1.67
N GLU A 5 -14.35 8.28 0.56
CA GLU A 5 -13.70 7.66 -0.60
C GLU A 5 -13.57 8.68 -1.73
N ARG A 6 -12.43 8.64 -2.43
CA ARG A 6 -12.16 9.49 -3.59
C ARG A 6 -11.60 8.66 -4.73
N THR A 7 -12.07 8.93 -5.94
CA THR A 7 -11.54 8.32 -7.17
C THR A 7 -10.72 9.35 -7.90
N PHE A 8 -9.52 8.97 -8.31
CA PHE A 8 -8.60 9.81 -9.08
C PHE A 8 -8.26 9.11 -10.38
N GLN A 9 -8.13 9.87 -11.45
CA GLN A 9 -7.63 9.37 -12.73
C GLN A 9 -6.09 9.33 -12.71
N THR A 10 -5.51 8.22 -13.14
CA THR A 10 -4.06 7.94 -13.05
C THR A 10 -3.18 8.95 -13.78
N TYR A 11 -3.65 9.50 -14.89
CA TYR A 11 -2.91 10.45 -15.75
C TYR A 11 -3.56 11.84 -15.77
N SER A 12 -4.23 12.24 -14.69
CA SER A 12 -4.87 13.56 -14.64
C SER A 12 -3.82 14.67 -14.49
N PRO A 13 -3.91 15.76 -15.27
CA PRO A 13 -3.04 16.93 -15.12
C PRO A 13 -3.35 17.74 -13.84
N LEU A 14 -4.47 17.46 -13.16
CA LEU A 14 -4.85 18.14 -11.92
C LEU A 14 -4.11 17.60 -10.68
N ILE A 15 -3.41 16.46 -10.79
CA ILE A 15 -2.70 15.83 -9.68
C ILE A 15 -1.22 16.23 -9.76
N ALA A 16 -0.73 16.92 -8.72
CA ALA A 16 0.66 17.38 -8.68
C ALA A 16 1.66 16.21 -8.49
N SER A 17 1.43 15.35 -7.49
CA SER A 17 2.28 14.18 -7.24
C SER A 17 1.57 13.13 -6.38
N ILE A 18 2.05 11.88 -6.44
CA ILE A 18 1.57 10.77 -5.62
C ILE A 18 2.77 10.17 -4.89
N GLU A 19 2.79 10.28 -3.56
CA GLU A 19 3.82 9.69 -2.71
C GLU A 19 3.32 8.40 -2.04
N VAL A 20 4.09 7.32 -2.14
CA VAL A 20 3.75 6.04 -1.50
C VAL A 20 4.19 6.05 -0.04
N LYS A 21 3.25 6.31 0.87
CA LYS A 21 3.55 6.34 2.31
C LYS A 21 3.86 4.97 2.90
N ARG A 22 3.05 3.96 2.58
CA ARG A 22 3.18 2.58 3.10
C ARG A 22 2.65 1.58 2.07
N ARG A 23 3.16 0.35 2.10
CA ARG A 23 2.67 -0.75 1.25
C ARG A 23 1.92 -1.77 2.10
N GLY A 24 0.62 -1.93 1.87
CA GLY A 24 -0.18 -2.95 2.56
C GLY A 24 -0.03 -4.34 1.94
N ASP A 25 -0.05 -5.38 2.77
CA ASP A 25 -0.17 -6.77 2.32
C ASP A 25 -1.65 -7.17 2.21
N VAL A 26 -2.11 -7.37 0.98
CA VAL A 26 -3.51 -7.66 0.67
C VAL A 26 -3.61 -8.84 -0.30
N ARG A 27 -4.68 -9.62 -0.16
CA ARG A 27 -4.95 -10.81 -0.99
C ARG A 27 -5.94 -10.56 -2.13
N ARG A 28 -6.75 -9.50 -2.04
CA ARG A 28 -7.77 -9.13 -3.04
C ARG A 28 -7.38 -7.84 -3.74
N ALA A 29 -7.63 -7.76 -5.04
CA ALA A 29 -7.41 -6.53 -5.82
C ALA A 29 -8.39 -5.41 -5.44
N LYS A 30 -9.65 -5.77 -5.14
CA LYS A 30 -10.69 -4.83 -4.70
C LYS A 30 -10.92 -4.96 -3.19
N LEU A 31 -10.77 -3.85 -2.46
CA LEU A 31 -10.79 -3.83 -0.99
C LEU A 31 -12.13 -3.36 -0.40
N TYR A 32 -13.25 -3.51 -1.11
CA TYR A 32 -14.57 -3.06 -0.65
C TYR A 32 -15.00 -3.64 0.70
N TYR A 33 -14.50 -4.83 1.04
CA TYR A 33 -14.76 -5.48 2.33
C TYR A 33 -14.26 -4.68 3.54
N LEU A 34 -13.42 -3.66 3.33
CA LEU A 34 -12.97 -2.76 4.39
C LEU A 34 -14.03 -1.73 4.79
N ARG A 35 -15.02 -1.46 3.93
CA ARG A 35 -16.12 -0.52 4.22
C ARG A 35 -16.94 -0.97 5.43
N ASP A 36 -17.15 -2.28 5.56
CA ASP A 36 -17.95 -2.87 6.64
C ASP A 36 -17.12 -3.21 7.90
N ARG A 37 -15.79 -3.01 7.85
CA ARG A 37 -14.88 -3.36 8.95
C ARG A 37 -14.46 -2.14 9.73
N SER A 38 -14.36 -2.27 11.04
CA SER A 38 -13.92 -1.19 11.92
C SER A 38 -12.85 -1.65 12.93
N GLY A 39 -12.14 -0.67 13.50
CA GLY A 39 -11.13 -0.90 14.53
C GLY A 39 -9.95 -1.77 14.08
N LYS A 40 -9.56 -2.72 14.94
CA LYS A 40 -8.40 -3.61 14.69
C LYS A 40 -8.58 -4.48 13.44
N SER A 41 -9.82 -4.82 13.07
CA SER A 41 -10.13 -5.71 11.95
C SER A 41 -9.93 -5.07 10.56
N ALA A 42 -9.96 -3.73 10.50
CA ALA A 42 -9.74 -2.95 9.29
C ALA A 42 -8.25 -2.63 9.04
N ARG A 43 -7.37 -2.87 10.03
CA ARG A 43 -5.94 -2.60 9.89
C ARG A 43 -5.29 -3.63 8.96
N ILE A 44 -4.74 -3.13 7.85
CA ILE A 44 -3.94 -3.92 6.91
C ILE A 44 -2.50 -4.01 7.45
N LYS A 45 -1.92 -5.21 7.41
CA LYS A 45 -0.50 -5.41 7.77
C LYS A 45 0.40 -4.80 6.70
N GLU A 46 1.54 -4.27 7.10
CA GLU A 46 2.51 -3.75 6.15
C GLU A 46 3.23 -4.89 5.43
N LYS A 47 3.41 -4.74 4.12
CA LYS A 47 4.17 -5.65 3.29
C LYS A 47 5.65 -5.37 3.50
N LEU A 48 6.21 -6.00 4.53
CA LEU A 48 7.63 -6.00 4.78
C LEU A 48 8.34 -6.63 3.56
N PRO A 49 9.38 -5.99 3.00
CA PRO A 49 10.17 -6.60 1.94
C PRO A 49 10.97 -7.74 2.56
N ALA A 50 10.36 -8.92 2.63
CA ALA A 50 11.07 -10.14 2.98
C ALA A 50 12.22 -10.29 1.98
N ARG A 51 13.46 -10.13 2.47
CA ARG A 51 14.67 -10.62 1.81
C ARG A 51 15.07 -9.92 0.48
N LYS A 52 15.06 -8.59 0.40
CA LYS A 52 15.87 -7.88 -0.63
C LYS A 52 17.21 -7.35 -0.12
N VAL A 53 17.40 -7.25 1.20
CA VAL A 53 18.66 -6.76 1.79
C VAL A 53 19.81 -7.78 1.68
N LYS A 54 19.53 -9.09 1.75
CA LYS A 54 20.60 -10.11 1.60
C LYS A 54 21.15 -10.22 0.17
N ALA A 55 20.29 -10.13 -0.84
CA ALA A 55 20.71 -10.31 -2.24
C ALA A 55 21.52 -9.12 -2.79
N VAL A 56 21.23 -7.88 -2.37
CA VAL A 56 22.02 -6.70 -2.79
C VAL A 56 23.37 -6.64 -2.07
N ALA A 57 23.47 -7.20 -0.87
CA ALA A 57 24.72 -7.29 -0.11
C ALA A 57 25.68 -8.37 -0.65
N GLU A 58 25.17 -9.49 -1.16
CA GLU A 58 26.00 -10.53 -1.80
C GLU A 58 26.56 -10.08 -3.16
N THR A 59 25.82 -9.29 -3.95
CA THR A 59 26.27 -8.81 -5.27
C THR A 59 27.21 -7.61 -5.23
N ALA A 60 27.35 -6.94 -4.08
CA ALA A 60 28.29 -5.82 -3.89
C ALA A 60 29.60 -6.25 -3.21
N ALA A 61 29.70 -7.52 -2.82
CA ALA A 61 30.89 -8.14 -2.21
C ALA A 61 31.64 -9.04 -3.21
N GLU A 62 31.20 -9.09 -4.47
CA GLU A 62 31.96 -9.55 -5.63
C GLU A 62 32.65 -8.36 -6.31
#